data_AF-A0A7V6V3N5-F1
#
_entry.id   AF-A0A7V6V3N5-F1
#
_cell.length_a   1.000
_cell.length_b   1.000
_cell.length_c   1.000
_cell.angle_alpha   90.00
_cell.angle_beta   90.00
_cell.angle_gamma   90.00
#
_symmetry.space_group_name_H-M   'P 1'
#
loop_
_entity.id
_entity.type
_entity.pdbx_description
1 polymer ?
#
loop_
_entity_poly.entity_id
_entity_poly.type
_entity_poly.pdbx_seq_one_letter_code
_entity_poly.pdbx_strand_id
1 'polypeptide(L)'
;MRHSFFYVLLFISFVGFSQNAIIYKSFDNYSFLNTNDRDSTKYLITPYFSGLASVDNYEVMIGAHIKKRFQNKNTNFMVWTKPEFLYFSLFDYLNDYDSISRFPGGEKTFNNQYSWNAPIELTMNVKNHYILSAGYSKFHWGDGYRSLNLSYSSANYPYLLQQFKIKGLEFSWVMMRWTNPLNKPNFAKYSIFHSFSFNIGPKWRFAFYENIIYPARDSNHHHLEYVYLLPHIFYRYVDYSLGSPYNLLFGGNFNWNVGKKFQIYGQATLDDFIFSEFRKDIKHLIHPTDSSIVYGNWMNKYAVQLGIKWKNKNNKIRTRFEFNAVRPYTYSHKNPIQNFSNNGQAVAHPFGANFYEALLEASFIKHNWHIYLISFYKHIGYDTTGTHFGQNIFYPTFDAYMGNNIPVNPFYNVIGQGCLERLIAAQINFIYKVKIDYVNHMYFGVGFEYRYSINRDHLDFLPFIKLQFNTDNLHVWHTYK
;
A
#
# COMPACT_ATOMS: atom_id res chain seq x y z
N MET A 1 2.57 26.17 26.47
CA MET A 1 3.04 25.60 25.17
C MET A 1 1.91 25.31 24.19
N ARG A 2 0.75 24.75 24.59
CA ARG A 2 -0.38 24.41 23.68
C ARG A 2 -1.01 25.62 22.94
N HIS A 3 -1.20 26.77 23.59
CA HIS A 3 -1.70 27.99 22.92
C HIS A 3 -0.70 28.60 21.94
N SER A 4 0.60 28.53 22.26
CA SER A 4 1.68 29.05 21.43
C SER A 4 1.78 28.31 20.09
N PHE A 5 1.43 27.01 20.07
CA PHE A 5 1.46 26.17 18.87
C PHE A 5 0.34 26.54 17.87
N PHE A 6 -0.83 26.94 18.35
CA PHE A 6 -1.93 27.43 17.51
C PHE A 6 -1.53 28.72 16.76
N TYR A 7 -0.80 29.63 17.42
CA TYR A 7 -0.29 30.84 16.78
C TYR A 7 0.84 30.57 15.78
N VAL A 8 1.72 29.60 16.05
CA VAL A 8 2.76 29.16 15.10
C VAL A 8 2.13 28.52 13.86
N LEU A 9 1.07 27.72 14.02
CA LEU A 9 0.29 27.14 12.92
C LEU A 9 -0.38 28.21 12.06
N LEU A 10 -0.96 29.23 12.69
CA LEU A 10 -1.48 30.42 12.00
C LEU A 10 -0.38 31.16 11.25
N PHE A 11 0.80 31.36 11.85
CA PHE A 11 1.91 32.08 11.23
C PHE A 11 2.50 31.35 10.01
N ILE A 12 2.69 30.02 10.10
CA ILE A 12 3.16 29.19 8.97
C ILE A 12 2.12 29.19 7.84
N SER A 13 0.83 29.13 8.18
CA SER A 13 -0.23 29.25 7.17
C SER A 13 -0.20 30.60 6.47
N PHE A 14 0.09 31.71 7.18
CA PHE A 14 0.24 33.05 6.63
C PHE A 14 1.46 33.21 5.69
N VAL A 15 2.60 32.58 6.01
CA VAL A 15 3.80 32.61 5.14
C VAL A 15 3.58 31.78 3.85
N GLY A 16 2.76 30.74 3.90
CA GLY A 16 2.35 29.96 2.72
C GLY A 16 1.47 30.71 1.70
N PHE A 17 0.97 31.91 2.02
CA PHE A 17 0.21 32.75 1.08
C PHE A 17 1.09 33.48 0.05
N SER A 18 2.41 33.53 0.22
CA SER A 18 3.27 34.23 -0.74
C SER A 18 3.73 33.28 -1.87
N GLN A 19 3.04 33.39 -3.00
CA GLN A 19 3.45 32.98 -4.36
C GLN A 19 3.26 31.51 -4.77
N ASN A 20 2.04 31.15 -5.17
CA ASN A 20 1.87 30.19 -6.28
C ASN A 20 2.23 30.90 -7.59
N ALA A 21 3.42 30.63 -8.13
CA ALA A 21 3.82 31.14 -9.43
C ALA A 21 3.43 30.14 -10.54
N ILE A 22 2.22 30.28 -11.12
CA ILE A 22 1.95 29.69 -12.45
C ILE A 22 2.64 30.60 -13.47
N ILE A 23 3.94 30.38 -13.68
CA ILE A 23 4.67 31.09 -14.73
C ILE A 23 4.53 30.28 -16.02
N TYR A 24 3.69 30.78 -16.93
CA TYR A 24 3.82 30.45 -18.34
C TYR A 24 5.09 31.13 -18.84
N LYS A 25 6.23 30.44 -18.81
CA LYS A 25 7.42 30.88 -19.54
C LYS A 25 7.55 30.03 -20.78
N SER A 26 7.34 30.65 -21.94
CA SER A 26 8.03 30.22 -23.16
C SER A 26 9.51 30.45 -22.91
N PHE A 27 10.23 29.40 -22.53
CA PHE A 27 11.68 29.45 -22.51
C PHE A 27 12.14 29.23 -23.95
N ASP A 28 12.16 30.30 -24.72
CA ASP A 28 12.94 30.34 -25.95
C ASP A 28 14.40 30.64 -25.62
N ASN A 29 15.25 29.97 -26.38
CA ASN A 29 16.68 30.17 -26.55
C ASN A 29 17.54 29.78 -25.35
N TYR A 30 17.89 28.50 -25.27
CA TYR A 30 19.28 28.01 -25.43
C TYR A 30 19.25 26.46 -25.42
N SER A 31 19.97 25.84 -26.37
CA SER A 31 20.42 24.43 -26.44
C SER A 31 19.59 23.34 -27.16
N PHE A 32 20.16 22.94 -28.31
CA PHE A 32 20.44 21.59 -28.84
C PHE A 32 19.40 20.70 -29.56
N LEU A 33 18.11 21.01 -29.61
CA LEU A 33 17.21 20.30 -30.54
C LEU A 33 16.16 21.27 -31.11
N ASN A 34 16.45 21.81 -32.30
CA ASN A 34 15.48 22.55 -33.10
C ASN A 34 14.40 21.56 -33.59
N THR A 35 13.24 21.56 -32.94
CA THR A 35 12.01 21.00 -33.52
C THR A 35 10.88 22.02 -33.37
N ASN A 36 10.23 22.37 -34.48
CA ASN A 36 9.11 23.33 -34.58
C ASN A 36 7.81 22.90 -33.86
N ASP A 37 7.91 22.08 -32.81
CA ASP A 37 6.76 21.60 -32.05
C ASP A 37 6.49 22.54 -30.87
N ARG A 38 5.22 22.91 -30.65
CA ARG A 38 4.80 23.77 -29.53
C ARG A 38 5.04 23.05 -28.20
N ASP A 39 6.24 23.21 -27.65
CA ASP A 39 6.60 22.71 -26.34
C ASP A 39 5.85 23.50 -25.26
N SER A 40 4.97 22.82 -24.52
CA SER A 40 4.34 23.42 -23.34
C SER A 40 5.03 22.93 -22.09
N THR A 41 5.58 23.86 -21.30
CA THR A 41 6.12 23.57 -19.98
C THR A 41 5.14 24.04 -18.92
N LYS A 42 4.77 23.15 -18.01
CA LYS A 42 3.91 23.49 -16.86
C LYS A 42 4.67 23.20 -15.57
N TYR A 43 4.73 24.21 -14.70
CA TYR A 43 5.26 24.10 -13.35
C TYR A 43 4.11 24.30 -12.38
N LEU A 44 4.05 23.47 -11.37
CA LEU A 44 3.11 23.61 -10.27
C LEU A 44 3.86 23.33 -8.98
N ILE A 45 3.87 24.31 -8.09
CA ILE A 45 4.24 24.15 -6.69
C ILE A 45 2.96 24.33 -5.90
N THR A 46 2.62 23.36 -5.07
CA THR A 46 1.42 23.41 -4.23
C THR A 46 1.83 23.09 -2.80
N PRO A 47 2.08 24.11 -1.96
CA PRO A 47 2.27 23.88 -0.54
C PRO A 47 0.99 23.31 0.06
N TYR A 48 1.14 22.42 1.04
CA TYR A 48 0.01 21.87 1.78
C TYR A 48 0.37 21.69 3.25
N PHE A 49 -0.68 21.68 4.07
CA PHE A 49 -0.60 21.49 5.50
C PHE A 49 -1.74 20.59 5.95
N SER A 50 -1.51 19.73 6.93
CA SER A 50 -2.55 18.96 7.60
C SER A 50 -2.22 18.85 9.09
N GLY A 51 -3.07 19.42 9.93
CA GLY A 51 -3.04 19.25 11.37
C GLY A 51 -4.22 18.40 11.82
N LEU A 52 -3.96 17.49 12.76
CA LEU A 52 -4.95 16.67 13.45
C LEU A 52 -4.63 16.66 14.94
N ALA A 53 -5.65 16.79 15.79
CA ALA A 53 -5.49 16.68 17.22
C ALA A 53 -6.70 15.98 17.86
N SER A 54 -6.43 15.09 18.80
CA SER A 54 -7.37 14.52 19.77
C SER A 54 -6.89 14.85 21.20
N VAL A 55 -7.52 14.25 22.21
CA VAL A 55 -7.20 14.52 23.63
C VAL A 55 -5.73 14.21 23.94
N ASP A 56 -5.24 13.06 23.48
CA ASP A 56 -3.90 12.55 23.83
C ASP A 56 -2.94 12.48 22.64
N ASN A 57 -3.47 12.59 21.41
CA ASN A 57 -2.67 12.41 20.20
C ASN A 57 -2.72 13.65 19.30
N TYR A 58 -1.62 13.95 18.61
CA TYR A 58 -1.61 14.98 17.58
C TYR A 58 -0.68 14.62 16.44
N GLU A 59 -0.99 15.17 15.26
CA GLU A 59 -0.22 15.01 14.04
C GLU A 59 -0.19 16.34 13.28
N VAL A 60 0.99 16.73 12.84
CA VAL A 60 1.20 17.92 12.02
C VAL A 60 2.09 17.54 10.85
N MET A 61 1.52 17.67 9.66
CA MET A 61 2.20 17.40 8.41
C MET A 61 2.32 18.69 7.59
N ILE A 62 3.53 18.98 7.14
CA ILE A 62 3.84 20.08 6.23
C ILE A 62 4.58 19.55 5.01
N GLY A 63 4.32 20.12 3.85
CA GLY A 63 5.06 19.78 2.66
C GLY A 63 4.66 20.59 1.45
N ALA A 64 5.23 20.23 0.31
CA ALA A 64 4.90 20.85 -0.97
C ALA A 64 4.89 19.78 -2.06
N HIS A 65 3.90 19.84 -2.94
CA HIS A 65 3.91 19.05 -4.17
C HIS A 65 4.52 19.89 -5.28
N ILE A 66 5.68 19.47 -5.77
CA ILE A 66 6.40 20.11 -6.87
C ILE A 66 6.25 19.21 -8.09
N LYS A 67 5.71 19.76 -9.16
CA LYS A 67 5.48 19.03 -10.41
C LYS A 67 5.92 19.87 -11.59
N LYS A 68 6.74 19.26 -12.45
CA LYS A 68 7.17 19.81 -13.72
C LYS A 68 6.78 18.87 -14.84
N ARG A 69 6.17 19.41 -15.89
CA ARG A 69 5.81 18.67 -17.09
C ARG A 69 6.39 19.35 -18.32
N PHE A 70 7.01 18.56 -19.16
CA PHE A 70 7.44 18.94 -20.50
C PHE A 70 6.68 18.07 -21.50
N GLN A 71 6.00 18.69 -22.44
CA GLN A 71 5.22 17.97 -23.43
C GLN A 71 5.65 18.40 -24.82
N ASN A 72 6.15 17.41 -25.58
CA ASN A 72 6.30 17.46 -27.03
C ASN A 72 5.09 16.71 -27.66
N LYS A 73 4.88 16.85 -28.96
CA LYS A 73 3.80 16.24 -29.77
C LYS A 73 3.53 14.77 -29.48
N ASN A 74 4.58 13.98 -29.26
CA ASN A 74 4.49 12.53 -29.08
C ASN A 74 4.90 12.03 -27.70
N THR A 75 5.55 12.88 -26.88
CA THR A 75 6.16 12.45 -25.63
C THR A 75 5.89 13.46 -24.53
N ASN A 76 5.47 12.96 -23.39
CA ASN A 76 5.27 13.72 -22.17
C ASN A 76 6.28 13.27 -21.12
N PHE A 77 7.19 14.16 -20.75
CA PHE A 77 8.07 13.99 -19.62
C PHE A 77 7.49 14.68 -18.39
N MET A 78 7.56 14.00 -17.25
CA MET A 78 7.07 14.51 -15.99
C MET A 78 8.09 14.22 -14.91
N VAL A 79 8.33 15.22 -14.07
CA VAL A 79 9.05 15.07 -12.81
C VAL A 79 8.13 15.56 -11.72
N TRP A 80 7.95 14.78 -10.67
CA TRP A 80 7.29 15.27 -9.48
C TRP A 80 8.01 14.80 -8.22
N THR A 81 7.92 15.62 -7.19
CA THR A 81 8.33 15.27 -5.84
C THR A 81 7.35 15.85 -4.84
N LYS A 82 7.20 15.17 -3.72
CA LYS A 82 6.31 15.60 -2.65
C LYS A 82 7.02 15.44 -1.30
N PRO A 83 8.03 16.26 -0.98
CA PRO A 83 8.63 16.25 0.35
C PRO A 83 7.58 16.55 1.41
N GLU A 84 7.60 15.75 2.47
CA GLU A 84 6.68 15.80 3.60
C GLU A 84 7.47 15.66 4.90
N PHE A 85 7.21 16.54 5.84
CA PHE A 85 7.69 16.42 7.22
C PHE A 85 6.48 16.21 8.12
N LEU A 86 6.55 15.17 8.94
CA LEU A 86 5.50 14.77 9.87
C LEU A 86 6.03 14.87 11.29
N TYR A 87 5.38 15.67 12.13
CA TYR A 87 5.59 15.75 13.56
C TYR A 87 4.36 15.21 14.29
N PHE A 88 4.55 14.33 15.26
CA PHE A 88 3.45 13.64 15.91
C PHE A 88 3.76 13.30 17.38
N SER A 89 2.72 13.07 18.16
CA SER A 89 2.80 12.38 19.44
C SER A 89 1.64 11.40 19.53
N LEU A 90 1.97 10.11 19.50
CA LEU A 90 0.99 9.02 19.41
C LEU A 90 1.15 8.11 20.63
N PHE A 91 0.64 8.58 21.78
CA PHE A 91 0.86 7.96 23.08
C PHE A 91 0.42 6.50 23.11
N ASP A 92 -0.71 6.19 22.48
CA ASP A 92 -1.27 4.83 22.44
C ASP A 92 -0.70 3.96 21.31
N TYR A 93 0.02 4.55 20.34
CA TYR A 93 0.38 3.86 19.10
C TYR A 93 1.83 3.36 19.09
N LEU A 94 2.77 4.16 19.61
CA LEU A 94 4.20 3.85 19.50
C LEU A 94 4.64 2.74 20.47
N ASN A 95 4.07 2.68 21.68
CA ASN A 95 4.43 1.67 22.68
C ASN A 95 4.20 0.21 22.22
N ASP A 96 3.30 -0.02 21.25
CA ASP A 96 3.01 -1.36 20.71
C ASP A 96 3.80 -1.68 19.42
N TYR A 97 4.34 -0.68 18.73
CA TYR A 97 5.06 -0.81 17.44
C TYR A 97 6.60 -0.65 17.57
N ASP A 98 7.12 -0.31 18.76
CA ASP A 98 8.49 0.19 18.97
C ASP A 98 9.63 -0.86 18.85
N SER A 99 9.42 -1.97 18.17
CA SER A 99 10.55 -2.87 17.90
C SER A 99 11.45 -2.36 16.77
N ILE A 100 10.95 -1.50 15.87
CA ILE A 100 11.69 -1.07 14.67
C ILE A 100 11.76 0.46 14.44
N SER A 101 11.12 1.27 15.28
CA SER A 101 11.08 2.76 15.19
C SER A 101 10.74 3.26 13.77
N ARG A 102 9.57 2.86 13.25
CA ARG A 102 9.07 3.19 11.90
C ARG A 102 7.62 3.66 11.95
N PHE A 103 7.29 4.64 11.10
CA PHE A 103 5.91 5.09 10.94
C PHE A 103 5.17 4.17 9.95
N PRO A 104 3.91 3.77 10.20
CA PRO A 104 3.14 2.91 9.30
C PRO A 104 2.96 3.53 7.91
N GLY A 105 3.29 2.79 6.85
CA GLY A 105 3.33 3.32 5.49
C GLY A 105 4.39 4.42 5.28
N GLY A 106 5.23 4.70 6.27
CA GLY A 106 6.18 5.80 6.32
C GLY A 106 7.60 5.34 6.65
N GLU A 107 8.47 6.33 6.82
CA GLU A 107 9.90 6.12 7.01
C GLU A 107 10.28 5.90 8.49
N LYS A 108 11.59 5.96 8.78
CA LYS A 108 12.11 5.91 10.16
C LYS A 108 11.47 7.01 10.99
N THR A 109 11.14 6.69 12.24
CA THR A 109 10.81 7.67 13.26
C THR A 109 12.09 8.07 13.99
N PHE A 110 12.17 9.34 14.35
CA PHE A 110 13.27 9.87 15.14
C PHE A 110 12.68 10.36 16.47
N ASN A 111 13.30 9.93 17.58
CA ASN A 111 12.86 10.21 18.95
C ASN A 111 11.36 9.94 19.18
N ASN A 112 10.75 9.02 18.42
CA ASN A 112 9.32 8.71 18.47
C ASN A 112 8.40 9.95 18.31
N GLN A 113 8.86 10.98 17.61
CA GLN A 113 8.16 12.26 17.50
C GLN A 113 8.08 12.82 16.07
N TYR A 114 8.97 12.41 15.17
CA TYR A 114 8.91 12.90 13.80
C TYR A 114 9.39 11.87 12.78
N SER A 115 8.91 12.03 11.55
CA SER A 115 9.34 11.30 10.37
C SER A 115 9.34 12.25 9.17
N TRP A 116 10.11 11.93 8.14
CA TRP A 116 10.13 12.69 6.91
C TRP A 116 10.19 11.74 5.72
N ASN A 117 9.63 12.18 4.61
CA ASN A 117 9.58 11.43 3.38
C ASN A 117 9.72 12.38 2.19
N ALA A 118 10.41 11.95 1.14
CA ALA A 118 10.58 12.75 -0.07
C ALA A 118 10.45 11.87 -1.30
N PRO A 119 9.24 11.38 -1.63
CA PRO A 119 9.02 10.67 -2.87
C PRO A 119 9.40 11.56 -4.06
N ILE A 120 10.03 10.95 -5.05
CA ILE A 120 10.40 11.57 -6.31
C ILE A 120 10.16 10.58 -7.44
N GLU A 121 9.62 11.06 -8.54
CA GLU A 121 9.34 10.24 -9.71
C GLU A 121 9.69 11.03 -10.98
N LEU A 122 10.43 10.36 -11.85
CA LEU A 122 10.68 10.75 -13.22
C LEU A 122 9.84 9.82 -14.10
N THR A 123 9.09 10.39 -15.04
CA THR A 123 8.25 9.63 -15.98
C THR A 123 8.43 10.13 -17.38
N MET A 124 8.64 9.22 -18.32
CA MET A 124 8.50 9.45 -19.75
C MET A 124 7.30 8.65 -20.23
N ASN A 125 6.38 9.32 -20.92
CA ASN A 125 5.22 8.69 -21.55
C ASN A 125 5.22 9.03 -23.05
N VAL A 126 5.37 8.01 -23.89
CA VAL A 126 5.36 8.12 -25.35
C VAL A 126 3.98 7.70 -25.87
N LYS A 127 3.21 8.66 -26.36
CA LYS A 127 1.86 8.49 -26.96
C LYS A 127 0.87 7.64 -26.14
N ASN A 128 1.01 7.58 -24.82
CA ASN A 128 0.26 6.69 -23.93
C ASN A 128 0.40 5.18 -24.24
N HIS A 129 1.37 4.80 -25.09
CA HIS A 129 1.66 3.41 -25.43
C HIS A 129 2.83 2.85 -24.66
N TYR A 130 3.81 3.70 -24.34
CA TYR A 130 5.00 3.31 -23.60
C TYR A 130 5.23 4.26 -22.44
N ILE A 131 5.39 3.71 -21.25
CA ILE A 131 5.66 4.46 -20.03
C ILE A 131 6.94 3.90 -19.43
N LEU A 132 7.91 4.78 -19.19
CA LEU A 132 9.10 4.49 -18.41
C LEU A 132 9.08 5.42 -17.19
N SER A 133 9.22 4.87 -16.00
CA SER A 133 9.28 5.65 -14.78
C SER A 133 10.35 5.13 -13.84
N ALA A 134 11.09 6.02 -13.21
CA ALA A 134 12.06 5.68 -12.17
C ALA A 134 11.95 6.67 -11.03
N GLY A 135 12.16 6.22 -9.81
CA GLY A 135 11.96 7.08 -8.66
C GLY A 135 12.13 6.39 -7.32
N TYR A 136 11.79 7.13 -6.27
CA TYR A 136 11.63 6.66 -4.91
C TYR A 136 10.17 6.87 -4.52
N SER A 137 9.37 5.80 -4.53
CA SER A 137 7.94 5.84 -4.25
C SER A 137 7.44 4.43 -3.91
N LYS A 138 6.13 4.23 -3.86
CA LYS A 138 5.49 2.94 -3.63
C LYS A 138 4.27 2.76 -4.52
N PHE A 139 3.89 1.51 -4.74
CA PHE A 139 2.81 1.15 -5.65
C PHE A 139 1.57 0.64 -4.92
N HIS A 140 0.41 0.85 -5.53
CA HIS A 140 -0.80 0.11 -5.23
C HIS A 140 -1.25 -0.62 -6.49
N TRP A 141 -1.36 -1.94 -6.42
CA TRP A 141 -1.78 -2.77 -7.54
C TRP A 141 -3.06 -3.52 -7.17
N GLY A 142 -4.14 -3.22 -7.89
CA GLY A 142 -5.48 -3.73 -7.58
C GLY A 142 -6.53 -2.63 -7.64
N ASP A 143 -7.79 -3.05 -7.48
CA ASP A 143 -8.94 -2.14 -7.44
C ASP A 143 -9.40 -1.87 -5.99
N GLY A 144 -8.83 -2.54 -4.99
CA GLY A 144 -9.26 -2.46 -3.59
C GLY A 144 -8.91 -1.17 -2.86
N TYR A 145 -9.41 -1.05 -1.62
CA TYR A 145 -8.87 -0.10 -0.65
C TYR A 145 -7.54 -0.63 -0.11
N ARG A 146 -7.56 -1.91 0.28
CA ARG A 146 -6.37 -2.70 0.53
C ARG A 146 -5.88 -3.35 -0.76
N SER A 147 -4.67 -3.88 -0.71
CA SER A 147 -4.18 -4.81 -1.72
C SER A 147 -3.45 -5.97 -1.05
N LEU A 148 -3.56 -7.14 -1.65
CA LEU A 148 -2.95 -8.40 -1.27
C LEU A 148 -1.68 -8.71 -2.11
N ASN A 149 -1.19 -7.74 -2.88
CA ASN A 149 0.13 -7.80 -3.48
C ASN A 149 0.94 -6.53 -3.19
N LEU A 150 0.90 -5.48 -4.00
CA LEU A 150 1.57 -4.21 -3.74
C LEU A 150 0.54 -3.20 -3.24
N SER A 151 0.79 -2.60 -2.08
CA SER A 151 -0.06 -1.57 -1.49
C SER A 151 0.75 -0.40 -0.94
N TYR A 152 0.03 0.61 -0.45
CA TYR A 152 0.63 1.76 0.20
C TYR A 152 1.05 1.51 1.67
N SER A 153 1.07 0.25 2.12
CA SER A 153 1.30 -0.10 3.53
C SER A 153 2.75 -0.04 3.99
N SER A 154 3.71 -0.09 3.07
CA SER A 154 5.14 0.04 3.41
C SER A 154 5.69 1.45 3.20
N ALA A 155 6.91 1.67 3.67
CA ALA A 155 7.75 2.80 3.28
C ALA A 155 8.00 2.82 1.77
N ASN A 156 8.45 3.97 1.27
CA ASN A 156 8.86 4.14 -0.12
C ASN A 156 10.11 3.30 -0.44
N TYR A 157 10.31 3.03 -1.73
CA TYR A 157 11.46 2.28 -2.22
C TYR A 157 11.92 2.78 -3.59
N PRO A 158 13.21 2.65 -3.93
CA PRO A 158 13.67 2.89 -5.30
C PRO A 158 13.03 1.89 -6.26
N TYR A 159 12.62 2.36 -7.43
CA TYR A 159 12.08 1.50 -8.47
C TYR A 159 12.42 1.97 -9.88
N LEU A 160 12.27 1.04 -10.82
CA LEU A 160 12.21 1.26 -12.26
C LEU A 160 10.98 0.52 -12.80
N LEU A 161 10.08 1.24 -13.45
CA LEU A 161 8.82 0.79 -14.02
C LEU A 161 8.87 0.96 -15.53
N GLN A 162 8.52 -0.09 -16.25
CA GLN A 162 8.26 -0.06 -17.68
C GLN A 162 6.84 -0.57 -17.94
N GLN A 163 6.05 0.15 -18.73
CA GLN A 163 4.72 -0.29 -19.14
C GLN A 163 4.52 -0.14 -20.64
N PHE A 164 3.87 -1.14 -21.23
CA PHE A 164 3.42 -1.12 -22.62
C PHE A 164 1.90 -1.27 -22.66
N LYS A 165 1.23 -0.39 -23.40
CA LYS A 165 -0.23 -0.30 -23.50
C LYS A 165 -0.65 -0.33 -24.96
N ILE A 166 -1.47 -1.31 -25.33
CA ILE A 166 -2.01 -1.43 -26.67
C ILE A 166 -3.44 -1.97 -26.64
N LYS A 167 -4.40 -1.13 -27.06
CA LYS A 167 -5.83 -1.50 -27.28
C LYS A 167 -6.41 -2.43 -26.20
N GLY A 168 -6.38 -2.00 -24.95
CA GLY A 168 -6.96 -2.75 -23.83
C GLY A 168 -6.05 -3.83 -23.26
N LEU A 169 -4.86 -4.05 -23.83
CA LEU A 169 -3.76 -4.81 -23.24
C LEU A 169 -2.80 -3.87 -22.53
N GLU A 170 -2.29 -4.31 -21.38
CA GLU A 170 -1.25 -3.61 -20.62
C GLU A 170 -0.27 -4.64 -20.04
N PHE A 171 1.01 -4.46 -20.37
CA PHE A 171 2.12 -5.19 -19.79
C PHE A 171 2.89 -4.22 -18.88
N SER A 172 3.25 -4.67 -17.69
CA SER A 172 4.04 -3.90 -16.73
C SER A 172 5.17 -4.75 -16.19
N TRP A 173 6.36 -4.16 -16.16
CA TRP A 173 7.56 -4.69 -15.54
C TRP A 173 8.03 -3.67 -14.50
N VAL A 174 8.28 -4.12 -13.28
CA VAL A 174 8.75 -3.26 -12.20
C VAL A 174 9.88 -3.92 -11.45
N MET A 175 11.04 -3.29 -11.43
CA MET A 175 12.12 -3.65 -10.53
C MET A 175 12.11 -2.70 -9.34
N MET A 176 12.12 -3.25 -8.13
CA MET A 176 12.06 -2.50 -6.88
C MET A 176 13.19 -2.95 -5.97
N ARG A 177 13.81 -2.01 -5.23
CA ARG A 177 14.80 -2.33 -4.20
C ARG A 177 14.20 -2.17 -2.81
N TRP A 178 13.97 -3.27 -2.13
CA TRP A 178 13.47 -3.30 -0.76
C TRP A 178 14.59 -3.49 0.25
N THR A 179 14.29 -3.20 1.51
CA THR A 179 15.22 -3.36 2.63
C THR A 179 14.54 -4.11 3.76
N ASN A 180 15.28 -4.93 4.50
CA ASN A 180 14.78 -5.52 5.74
C ASN A 180 15.66 -5.05 6.91
N PRO A 181 15.13 -4.30 7.88
CA PRO A 181 15.92 -3.70 8.94
C PRO A 181 16.30 -4.69 10.05
N LEU A 182 16.13 -6.00 9.86
CA LEU A 182 16.45 -7.02 10.85
C LEU A 182 17.96 -6.99 11.18
N ASN A 183 18.31 -6.24 12.25
CA ASN A 183 19.59 -6.09 12.95
C ASN A 183 20.87 -5.77 12.14
N LYS A 184 20.84 -5.73 10.81
CA LYS A 184 21.97 -5.28 9.98
C LYS A 184 21.49 -4.43 8.80
N PRO A 185 21.90 -3.15 8.69
CA PRO A 185 21.44 -2.21 7.66
C PRO A 185 21.85 -2.57 6.21
N ASN A 186 22.61 -3.65 6.01
CA ASN A 186 23.19 -4.02 4.71
C ASN A 186 22.36 -5.07 3.93
N PHE A 187 21.22 -5.55 4.44
CA PHE A 187 20.40 -6.54 3.75
C PHE A 187 19.31 -5.88 2.90
N ALA A 188 19.71 -5.48 1.69
CA ALA A 188 18.79 -5.16 0.62
C ALA A 188 18.30 -6.45 -0.05
N LYS A 189 17.14 -6.35 -0.69
CA LYS A 189 16.60 -7.34 -1.59
C LYS A 189 15.95 -6.63 -2.75
N TYR A 190 15.70 -7.36 -3.81
CA TYR A 190 15.03 -6.82 -4.96
C TYR A 190 13.74 -7.60 -5.18
N SER A 191 12.74 -6.89 -5.67
CA SER A 191 11.47 -7.46 -6.09
C SER A 191 11.26 -7.11 -7.56
N ILE A 192 10.96 -8.13 -8.35
CA ILE A 192 10.65 -7.97 -9.77
C ILE A 192 9.22 -8.41 -9.99
N PHE A 193 8.39 -7.46 -10.41
CA PHE A 193 6.96 -7.63 -10.60
C PHE A 193 6.61 -7.56 -12.08
N HIS A 194 6.01 -8.62 -12.61
CA HIS A 194 5.35 -8.62 -13.91
C HIS A 194 3.86 -8.55 -13.74
N SER A 195 3.19 -7.79 -14.59
CA SER A 195 1.76 -7.94 -14.75
C SER A 195 1.35 -7.83 -16.21
N PHE A 196 0.42 -8.68 -16.59
CA PHE A 196 -0.29 -8.60 -17.84
C PHE A 196 -1.77 -8.42 -17.54
N SER A 197 -2.39 -7.40 -18.13
CA SER A 197 -3.84 -7.19 -18.03
C SER A 197 -4.46 -6.98 -19.39
N PHE A 198 -5.72 -7.41 -19.52
CA PHE A 198 -6.50 -7.30 -20.74
C PHE A 198 -7.96 -7.00 -20.42
N ASN A 199 -8.61 -6.25 -21.30
CA ASN A 199 -10.02 -5.94 -21.22
C ASN A 199 -10.84 -6.86 -22.13
N ILE A 200 -11.92 -7.44 -21.61
CA ILE A 200 -12.95 -8.11 -22.41
C ILE A 200 -14.14 -7.14 -22.54
N GLY A 201 -14.21 -6.48 -23.70
CA GLY A 201 -15.16 -5.40 -23.94
C GLY A 201 -14.96 -4.22 -22.97
N PRO A 202 -15.99 -3.38 -22.73
CA PRO A 202 -15.88 -2.22 -21.84
C PRO A 202 -16.13 -2.55 -20.36
N LYS A 203 -16.54 -3.78 -20.04
CA LYS A 203 -17.05 -4.13 -18.70
C LYS A 203 -16.07 -4.93 -17.85
N TRP A 204 -15.25 -5.76 -18.46
CA TRP A 204 -14.37 -6.69 -17.76
C TRP A 204 -12.92 -6.34 -17.98
N ARG A 205 -12.14 -6.38 -16.91
CA ARG A 205 -10.68 -6.40 -16.97
C ARG A 205 -10.17 -7.56 -16.13
N PHE A 206 -9.23 -8.28 -16.68
CA PHE A 206 -8.48 -9.32 -15.96
C PHE A 206 -7.02 -8.92 -15.95
N ALA A 207 -6.31 -9.27 -14.88
CA ALA A 207 -4.88 -9.12 -14.78
C ALA A 207 -4.30 -10.38 -14.15
N PHE A 208 -3.12 -10.77 -14.61
CA PHE A 208 -2.26 -11.76 -14.01
C PHE A 208 -0.96 -11.09 -13.62
N TYR A 209 -0.35 -11.55 -12.53
CA TYR A 209 0.94 -11.04 -12.10
C TYR A 209 1.78 -12.11 -11.42
N GLU A 210 3.07 -11.88 -11.42
CA GLU A 210 4.06 -12.60 -10.62
C GLU A 210 5.00 -11.60 -9.95
N ASN A 211 5.56 -11.99 -8.81
CA ASN A 211 6.54 -11.22 -8.08
C ASN A 211 7.62 -12.15 -7.54
N ILE A 212 8.85 -11.92 -7.98
CA ILE A 212 10.03 -12.64 -7.49
C ILE A 212 10.80 -11.75 -6.53
N ILE A 213 11.15 -12.30 -5.37
CA ILE A 213 12.00 -11.65 -4.39
C ILE A 213 13.32 -12.42 -4.33
N TYR A 214 14.42 -11.70 -4.50
CA TYR A 214 15.75 -12.26 -4.34
C TYR A 214 16.61 -11.36 -3.44
N PRO A 215 17.48 -11.93 -2.61
CA PRO A 215 18.35 -11.15 -1.73
C PRO A 215 19.46 -10.47 -2.54
N ALA A 216 19.83 -9.24 -2.19
CA ALA A 216 20.92 -8.54 -2.90
C ALA A 216 22.30 -9.14 -2.60
N ARG A 217 22.42 -9.94 -1.55
CA ARG A 217 23.58 -10.77 -1.19
C ARG A 217 23.06 -12.08 -0.62
N ASP A 218 23.53 -13.20 -1.15
CA ASP A 218 23.28 -14.54 -0.60
C ASP A 218 24.61 -15.16 -0.11
N SER A 219 24.54 -16.21 0.71
CA SER A 219 25.70 -16.94 1.26
C SER A 219 26.65 -17.50 0.19
N ASN A 220 26.19 -17.62 -1.06
CA ASN A 220 26.97 -18.11 -2.21
C ASN A 220 27.37 -17.01 -3.20
N HIS A 221 27.26 -15.72 -2.85
CA HIS A 221 27.63 -14.59 -3.73
C HIS A 221 26.91 -14.58 -5.10
N HIS A 222 25.71 -15.13 -5.22
CA HIS A 222 24.95 -15.03 -6.47
C HIS A 222 24.62 -13.56 -6.78
N HIS A 223 25.10 -13.10 -7.93
CA HIS A 223 24.73 -11.82 -8.51
C HIS A 223 23.32 -11.91 -9.09
N LEU A 224 22.65 -10.76 -9.28
CA LEU A 224 21.42 -10.70 -10.08
C LEU A 224 21.68 -11.38 -11.43
N GLU A 225 20.99 -12.47 -11.70
CA GLU A 225 21.07 -13.09 -13.02
C GLU A 225 20.39 -12.16 -14.04
N TYR A 226 21.11 -11.84 -15.11
CA TYR A 226 20.64 -10.89 -16.12
C TYR A 226 19.32 -11.31 -16.80
N VAL A 227 18.95 -12.60 -16.73
CA VAL A 227 17.67 -13.09 -17.23
C VAL A 227 16.49 -12.39 -16.56
N TYR A 228 16.63 -12.04 -15.27
CA TYR A 228 15.61 -11.32 -14.50
C TYR A 228 15.48 -9.82 -14.86
N LEU A 229 16.35 -9.31 -15.75
CA LEU A 229 16.22 -7.97 -16.32
C LEU A 229 15.44 -7.95 -17.63
N LEU A 230 15.04 -9.10 -18.18
CA LEU A 230 14.32 -9.18 -19.46
C LEU A 230 12.81 -8.97 -19.26
N PRO A 231 12.25 -7.79 -19.58
CA PRO A 231 10.93 -7.39 -19.07
C PRO A 231 9.73 -8.09 -19.71
N HIS A 232 9.96 -9.01 -20.65
CA HIS A 232 8.95 -9.63 -21.49
C HIS A 232 8.84 -11.15 -21.30
N ILE A 233 9.50 -11.73 -20.30
CA ILE A 233 9.48 -13.17 -20.02
C ILE A 233 8.84 -13.38 -18.65
N PHE A 234 7.81 -14.24 -18.57
CA PHE A 234 7.32 -14.74 -17.30
C PHE A 234 8.34 -15.71 -16.72
N TYR A 235 8.87 -15.38 -15.55
CA TYR A 235 10.06 -16.03 -15.02
C TYR A 235 9.77 -17.37 -14.38
N ARG A 236 8.53 -17.74 -14.04
CA ARG A 236 8.27 -19.07 -13.44
C ARG A 236 8.77 -20.25 -14.30
N TYR A 237 8.76 -20.13 -15.62
CA TYR A 237 9.34 -21.16 -16.51
C TYR A 237 10.87 -21.23 -16.36
N VAL A 238 11.52 -20.07 -16.25
CA VAL A 238 12.98 -19.93 -16.06
C VAL A 238 13.37 -20.41 -14.65
N ASP A 239 12.65 -19.99 -13.62
CA ASP A 239 12.89 -20.28 -12.21
C ASP A 239 12.78 -21.80 -11.92
N TYR A 240 11.79 -22.48 -12.51
CA TYR A 240 11.66 -23.95 -12.43
C TYR A 240 12.83 -24.67 -13.13
N SER A 241 13.29 -24.14 -14.28
CA SER A 241 14.42 -24.73 -15.01
C SER A 241 15.77 -24.52 -14.32
N LEU A 242 15.90 -23.46 -13.51
CA LEU A 242 17.11 -23.11 -12.76
C LEU A 242 17.16 -23.75 -11.36
N GLY A 243 16.08 -24.38 -10.89
CA GLY A 243 16.01 -24.93 -9.53
C GLY A 243 16.16 -23.85 -8.46
N SER A 244 15.66 -22.65 -8.75
CA SER A 244 15.95 -21.43 -8.01
C SER A 244 15.41 -21.43 -6.57
N PRO A 245 16.17 -20.92 -5.58
CA PRO A 245 15.76 -20.83 -4.18
C PRO A 245 14.97 -19.54 -3.85
N TYR A 246 14.52 -18.79 -4.86
CA TYR A 246 13.88 -17.49 -4.69
C TYR A 246 12.42 -17.59 -4.27
N ASN A 247 11.93 -16.56 -3.58
CA ASN A 247 10.51 -16.46 -3.22
C ASN A 247 9.70 -15.95 -4.42
N LEU A 248 8.72 -16.72 -4.87
CA LEU A 248 7.88 -16.41 -6.03
C LEU A 248 6.40 -16.42 -5.65
N LEU A 249 5.78 -15.25 -5.75
CA LEU A 249 4.35 -15.07 -5.60
C LEU A 249 3.72 -14.90 -6.97
N PHE A 250 2.52 -15.43 -7.18
CA PHE A 250 1.76 -15.19 -8.40
C PHE A 250 0.29 -14.99 -8.06
N GLY A 251 -0.44 -14.34 -8.95
CA GLY A 251 -1.83 -14.03 -8.66
C GLY A 251 -2.55 -13.40 -9.83
N GLY A 252 -3.78 -12.99 -9.57
CA GLY A 252 -4.60 -12.33 -10.55
C GLY A 252 -5.63 -11.40 -9.93
N ASN A 253 -6.07 -10.43 -10.73
CA ASN A 253 -7.12 -9.50 -10.39
C ASN A 253 -8.21 -9.57 -11.45
N PHE A 254 -9.44 -9.30 -11.06
CA PHE A 254 -10.50 -8.99 -12.00
C PHE A 254 -11.26 -7.77 -11.54
N ASN A 255 -11.83 -7.06 -12.51
CA ASN A 255 -12.90 -6.12 -12.24
C ASN A 255 -14.02 -6.23 -13.27
N TRP A 256 -15.22 -5.94 -12.80
CA TRP A 256 -16.45 -6.03 -13.56
C TRP A 256 -17.34 -4.83 -13.28
N ASN A 257 -17.57 -4.00 -14.31
CA ASN A 257 -18.48 -2.88 -14.25
C ASN A 257 -19.91 -3.31 -14.58
N VAL A 258 -20.80 -3.26 -13.59
CA VAL A 258 -22.23 -3.58 -13.71
C VAL A 258 -23.02 -2.28 -13.87
N GLY A 259 -23.41 -2.01 -15.12
CA GLY A 259 -24.05 -0.75 -15.49
C GLY A 259 -23.13 0.45 -15.25
N LYS A 260 -23.69 1.58 -14.81
CA LYS A 260 -22.93 2.82 -14.53
C LYS A 260 -22.63 3.04 -13.04
N LYS A 261 -23.16 2.20 -12.16
CA LYS A 261 -23.20 2.45 -10.71
C LYS A 261 -22.37 1.48 -9.89
N PHE A 262 -22.20 0.25 -10.34
CA PHE A 262 -21.55 -0.80 -9.56
C PHE A 262 -20.27 -1.27 -10.25
N GLN A 263 -19.25 -1.57 -9.45
CA GLN A 263 -18.04 -2.26 -9.86
C GLN A 263 -17.77 -3.37 -8.85
N ILE A 264 -17.70 -4.61 -9.32
CA ILE A 264 -17.25 -5.76 -8.51
C ILE A 264 -15.80 -6.01 -8.88
N TYR A 265 -14.96 -6.28 -7.91
CA TYR A 265 -13.55 -6.58 -8.14
C TYR A 265 -13.08 -7.66 -7.18
N GLY A 266 -12.01 -8.36 -7.58
CA GLY A 266 -11.34 -9.29 -6.69
C GLY A 266 -9.88 -9.43 -7.06
N GLN A 267 -9.12 -9.95 -6.10
CA GLN A 267 -7.70 -10.23 -6.21
C GLN A 267 -7.39 -11.53 -5.48
N ALA A 268 -6.55 -12.37 -6.08
CA ALA A 268 -6.02 -13.56 -5.43
C ALA A 268 -4.50 -13.56 -5.57
N THR A 269 -3.82 -13.97 -4.51
CA THR A 269 -2.36 -14.14 -4.44
C THR A 269 -2.08 -15.54 -3.94
N LEU A 270 -1.15 -16.23 -4.57
CA LEU A 270 -0.72 -17.58 -4.27
C LEU A 270 0.81 -17.59 -4.06
N ASP A 271 1.23 -18.37 -3.09
CA ASP A 271 2.61 -18.56 -2.66
C ASP A 271 2.74 -20.05 -2.23
N ASP A 272 3.81 -20.75 -2.64
CA ASP A 272 4.03 -22.19 -2.36
C ASP A 272 2.78 -23.10 -2.51
N PHE A 273 1.95 -22.87 -3.52
CA PHE A 273 0.61 -23.46 -3.61
C PHE A 273 0.58 -24.91 -4.14
N ILE A 274 0.01 -25.82 -3.35
CA ILE A 274 -0.22 -27.24 -3.66
C ILE A 274 -1.73 -27.50 -3.85
N PHE A 275 -2.14 -27.67 -5.11
CA PHE A 275 -3.56 -27.79 -5.45
C PHE A 275 -4.25 -29.02 -4.85
N SER A 276 -3.56 -30.15 -4.69
CA SER A 276 -4.12 -31.35 -4.05
C SER A 276 -4.48 -31.11 -2.58
N GLU A 277 -3.65 -30.35 -1.86
CA GLU A 277 -3.90 -29.96 -0.48
C GLU A 277 -5.01 -28.92 -0.40
N PHE A 278 -5.07 -27.97 -1.35
CA PHE A 278 -6.17 -27.00 -1.40
C PHE A 278 -7.52 -27.68 -1.62
N ARG A 279 -7.57 -28.73 -2.44
CA ARG A 279 -8.79 -29.55 -2.59
C ARG A 279 -9.21 -30.22 -1.27
N LYS A 280 -8.27 -30.63 -0.41
CA LYS A 280 -8.60 -31.16 0.92
C LYS A 280 -9.17 -30.08 1.83
N ASP A 281 -8.62 -28.85 1.78
CA ASP A 281 -9.18 -27.69 2.49
C ASP A 281 -10.63 -27.42 2.06
N ILE A 282 -10.91 -27.44 0.75
CA ILE A 282 -12.26 -27.28 0.22
C ILE A 282 -13.17 -28.46 0.64
N LYS A 283 -12.67 -29.70 0.61
CA LYS A 283 -13.44 -30.87 1.05
C LYS A 283 -13.84 -30.76 2.52
N HIS A 284 -12.90 -30.33 3.37
CA HIS A 284 -13.17 -30.07 4.79
C HIS A 284 -14.15 -28.92 4.99
N LEU A 285 -14.03 -27.82 4.23
CA LEU A 285 -14.98 -26.71 4.29
C LEU A 285 -16.42 -27.14 3.99
N ILE A 286 -16.61 -28.08 3.04
CA ILE A 286 -17.92 -28.63 2.68
C ILE A 286 -18.38 -29.71 3.69
N HIS A 287 -17.46 -30.48 4.26
CA HIS A 287 -17.72 -31.58 5.20
C HIS A 287 -16.93 -31.39 6.51
N PRO A 288 -17.26 -30.39 7.34
CA PRO A 288 -16.43 -30.02 8.49
C PRO A 288 -16.41 -31.09 9.60
N THR A 289 -17.42 -31.97 9.63
CA THR A 289 -17.54 -33.05 10.62
C THR A 289 -16.80 -34.33 10.23
N ASP A 290 -16.25 -34.43 9.02
CA ASP A 290 -15.51 -35.60 8.57
C ASP A 290 -14.07 -35.55 9.09
N SER A 291 -13.81 -36.29 10.17
CA SER A 291 -12.50 -36.37 10.82
C SER A 291 -11.45 -37.14 10.01
N SER A 292 -11.81 -37.78 8.90
CA SER A 292 -10.85 -38.46 8.02
C SER A 292 -10.08 -37.48 7.12
N ILE A 293 -10.56 -36.23 7.01
CA ILE A 293 -9.96 -35.22 6.16
C ILE A 293 -8.84 -34.52 6.91
N VAL A 294 -7.59 -34.79 6.51
CA VAL A 294 -6.44 -33.99 6.92
C VAL A 294 -6.38 -32.74 6.03
N TYR A 295 -6.61 -31.57 6.63
CA TYR A 295 -6.65 -30.28 5.94
C TYR A 295 -5.64 -29.30 6.55
N GLY A 296 -5.55 -28.09 6.02
CA GLY A 296 -4.80 -26.99 6.59
C GLY A 296 -3.28 -27.16 6.45
N ASN A 297 -2.82 -27.69 5.33
CA ASN A 297 -1.38 -27.82 5.07
C ASN A 297 -0.69 -26.44 5.07
N TRP A 298 0.30 -26.22 5.94
CA TRP A 298 0.97 -24.91 6.09
C TRP A 298 1.58 -24.38 4.79
N MET A 299 2.01 -25.26 3.87
CA MET A 299 2.67 -24.87 2.61
C MET A 299 1.74 -24.09 1.69
N ASN A 300 0.43 -24.36 1.71
CA ASN A 300 -0.54 -23.63 0.91
C ASN A 300 -0.67 -22.18 1.39
N LYS A 301 0.06 -21.25 0.81
CA LYS A 301 -0.07 -19.84 1.17
C LYS A 301 -0.93 -19.14 0.13
N TYR A 302 -1.99 -18.46 0.59
CA TYR A 302 -2.85 -17.72 -0.32
C TYR A 302 -3.56 -16.57 0.39
N ALA A 303 -3.90 -15.58 -0.42
CA ALA A 303 -4.64 -14.41 -0.03
C ALA A 303 -5.77 -14.17 -1.05
N VAL A 304 -6.97 -13.82 -0.60
CA VAL A 304 -8.11 -13.50 -1.46
C VAL A 304 -8.80 -12.22 -0.99
N GLN A 305 -9.15 -11.38 -1.96
CA GLN A 305 -9.88 -10.13 -1.79
C GLN A 305 -11.08 -10.14 -2.72
N LEU A 306 -12.22 -9.71 -2.20
CA LEU A 306 -13.43 -9.46 -2.97
C LEU A 306 -14.05 -8.16 -2.51
N GLY A 307 -14.45 -7.30 -3.44
CA GLY A 307 -15.12 -6.06 -3.09
C GLY A 307 -16.11 -5.57 -4.11
N ILE A 308 -16.98 -4.69 -3.66
CA ILE A 308 -18.00 -4.02 -4.46
C ILE A 308 -17.95 -2.53 -4.17
N LYS A 309 -17.86 -1.75 -5.25
CA LYS A 309 -18.03 -0.28 -5.21
C LYS A 309 -19.40 0.06 -5.75
N TRP A 310 -20.05 1.00 -5.09
CA TRP A 310 -21.27 1.62 -5.60
C TRP A 310 -21.13 3.14 -5.62
N LYS A 311 -21.76 3.74 -6.63
CA LYS A 311 -21.92 5.20 -6.70
C LYS A 311 -23.33 5.56 -7.16
N ASN A 312 -23.84 6.66 -6.62
CA ASN A 312 -25.11 7.22 -7.08
C ASN A 312 -24.95 7.92 -8.45
N LYS A 313 -26.08 8.27 -9.11
CA LYS A 313 -26.10 8.84 -10.47
C LYS A 313 -25.26 10.11 -10.63
N ASN A 314 -25.11 10.89 -9.55
CA ASN A 314 -24.42 12.18 -9.55
C ASN A 314 -23.03 12.09 -8.89
N ASN A 315 -22.54 10.88 -8.59
CA ASN A 315 -21.29 10.59 -7.87
C ASN A 315 -21.13 11.33 -6.52
N LYS A 316 -22.23 11.81 -5.94
CA LYS A 316 -22.25 12.47 -4.62
C LYS A 316 -22.09 11.48 -3.48
N ILE A 317 -22.57 10.25 -3.67
CA ILE A 317 -22.37 9.15 -2.71
C ILE A 317 -21.51 8.10 -3.41
N ARG A 318 -20.45 7.68 -2.72
CA ARG A 318 -19.60 6.55 -3.09
C ARG A 318 -19.48 5.63 -1.89
N THR A 319 -19.68 4.34 -2.09
CA THR A 319 -19.49 3.33 -1.05
C THR A 319 -18.65 2.18 -1.59
N ARG A 320 -17.94 1.51 -0.69
CA ARG A 320 -17.16 0.30 -0.95
C ARG A 320 -17.35 -0.65 0.20
N PHE A 321 -17.62 -1.90 -0.13
CA PHE A 321 -17.48 -3.01 0.79
C PHE A 321 -16.38 -3.92 0.26
N GLU A 322 -15.48 -4.35 1.13
CA GLU A 322 -14.32 -5.18 0.79
C GLU A 322 -14.14 -6.26 1.86
N PHE A 323 -13.84 -7.48 1.43
CA PHE A 323 -13.47 -8.58 2.29
C PHE A 323 -12.10 -9.10 1.87
N ASN A 324 -11.20 -9.23 2.85
CA ASN A 324 -9.84 -9.71 2.67
C ASN A 324 -9.64 -10.94 3.57
N ALA A 325 -9.02 -11.99 3.04
CA ALA A 325 -8.64 -13.18 3.78
C ALA A 325 -7.21 -13.57 3.42
N VAL A 326 -6.34 -13.75 4.42
CA VAL A 326 -4.94 -14.13 4.22
C VAL A 326 -4.59 -15.29 5.12
N ARG A 327 -4.18 -16.41 4.52
CA ARG A 327 -3.82 -17.64 5.24
C ARG A 327 -2.55 -17.43 6.08
N PRO A 328 -2.39 -18.11 7.25
CA PRO A 328 -1.11 -18.21 7.93
C PRO A 328 0.06 -18.45 6.99
N TYR A 329 1.21 -17.87 7.34
CA TYR A 329 2.50 -17.99 6.63
C TYR A 329 2.54 -17.35 5.24
N THR A 330 1.43 -16.84 4.72
CA THR A 330 1.44 -16.07 3.46
C THR A 330 2.39 -14.88 3.59
N TYR A 331 3.21 -14.62 2.56
CA TYR A 331 4.25 -13.57 2.53
C TYR A 331 5.52 -13.86 3.35
N SER A 332 5.57 -14.95 4.12
CA SER A 332 6.77 -15.39 4.83
C SER A 332 7.57 -16.39 3.99
N HIS A 333 8.84 -16.56 4.32
CA HIS A 333 9.74 -17.45 3.58
C HIS A 333 10.76 -18.09 4.53
N LYS A 334 11.35 -19.23 4.13
CA LYS A 334 12.39 -19.92 4.91
C LYS A 334 13.62 -19.04 5.18
N ASN A 335 13.95 -18.16 4.25
CA ASN A 335 14.91 -17.07 4.47
C ASN A 335 14.12 -15.77 4.73
N PRO A 336 14.12 -15.24 5.96
CA PRO A 336 13.37 -14.02 6.33
C PRO A 336 13.76 -12.79 5.52
N ILE A 337 14.95 -12.76 4.90
CA ILE A 337 15.33 -11.69 3.99
C ILE A 337 14.38 -11.66 2.79
N GLN A 338 13.91 -12.82 2.31
CA GLN A 338 13.08 -12.93 1.10
C GLN A 338 11.56 -12.84 1.37
N ASN A 339 11.13 -12.47 2.57
CA ASN A 339 9.71 -12.25 2.85
C ASN A 339 9.13 -11.05 2.06
N PHE A 340 7.81 -10.90 2.01
CA PHE A 340 7.12 -9.84 1.25
C PHE A 340 7.01 -8.52 2.05
N SER A 341 8.15 -7.99 2.47
CA SER A 341 8.23 -6.76 3.27
C SER A 341 9.25 -5.75 2.75
N ASN A 342 9.04 -4.48 3.06
CA ASN A 342 10.01 -3.42 2.89
C ASN A 342 10.08 -2.58 4.16
N ASN A 343 11.30 -2.29 4.61
CA ASN A 343 11.59 -1.45 5.75
C ASN A 343 10.91 -1.91 7.06
N GLY A 344 10.76 -3.23 7.24
CA GLY A 344 10.11 -3.82 8.40
C GLY A 344 8.57 -3.72 8.38
N GLN A 345 8.00 -3.42 7.21
CA GLN A 345 6.55 -3.31 7.03
C GLN A 345 6.12 -4.21 5.87
N ALA A 346 4.94 -4.83 5.98
CA ALA A 346 4.37 -5.60 4.88
C ALA A 346 4.13 -4.71 3.65
N VAL A 347 4.50 -5.18 2.46
CA VAL A 347 4.26 -4.43 1.21
C VAL A 347 2.81 -4.64 0.71
N ALA A 348 2.23 -5.80 1.03
CA ALA A 348 0.85 -6.15 0.74
C ALA A 348 -0.11 -5.57 1.78
N HIS A 349 -0.86 -6.41 2.48
CA HIS A 349 -1.79 -5.96 3.51
C HIS A 349 -1.06 -5.53 4.78
N PRO A 350 -1.46 -4.45 5.48
CA PRO A 350 -0.75 -4.00 6.69
C PRO A 350 -0.79 -5.02 7.84
N PHE A 351 -1.82 -5.86 7.89
CA PHE A 351 -1.92 -6.95 8.88
C PHE A 351 -1.01 -8.15 8.59
N GLY A 352 -0.34 -8.19 7.44
CA GLY A 352 0.52 -9.30 7.06
C GLY A 352 -0.29 -10.54 6.68
N ALA A 353 -0.33 -11.53 7.58
CA ALA A 353 -0.96 -12.83 7.35
C ALA A 353 -1.86 -13.25 8.53
N ASN A 354 -2.51 -14.41 8.39
CA ASN A 354 -3.36 -15.02 9.42
C ASN A 354 -4.57 -14.17 9.85
N PHE A 355 -5.27 -13.56 8.90
CA PHE A 355 -6.43 -12.71 9.21
C PHE A 355 -7.59 -12.78 8.21
N TYR A 356 -8.77 -12.41 8.70
CA TYR A 356 -9.91 -11.93 7.93
C TYR A 356 -10.15 -10.44 8.24
N GLU A 357 -10.45 -9.65 7.22
CA GLU A 357 -10.87 -8.25 7.35
C GLU A 357 -12.14 -8.04 6.52
N ALA A 358 -13.14 -7.37 7.09
CA ALA A 358 -14.27 -6.81 6.36
C ALA A 358 -14.24 -5.30 6.51
N LEU A 359 -14.21 -4.56 5.40
CA LEU A 359 -14.06 -3.12 5.35
C LEU A 359 -15.26 -2.46 4.65
N LEU A 360 -15.76 -1.38 5.25
CA LEU A 360 -16.76 -0.49 4.70
C LEU A 360 -16.15 0.91 4.58
N GLU A 361 -16.17 1.46 3.38
CA GLU A 361 -15.86 2.87 3.13
C GLU A 361 -17.09 3.55 2.52
N ALA A 362 -17.45 4.72 3.03
CA ALA A 362 -18.53 5.54 2.50
C ALA A 362 -18.13 7.02 2.46
N SER A 363 -18.51 7.69 1.38
CA SER A 363 -18.16 9.08 1.13
C SER A 363 -19.37 9.80 0.55
N PHE A 364 -19.75 10.91 1.18
CA PHE A 364 -20.83 11.77 0.74
C PHE A 364 -20.35 13.21 0.55
N ILE A 365 -20.53 13.75 -0.64
CA ILE A 365 -20.12 15.11 -1.01
C ILE A 365 -21.36 15.89 -1.48
N LYS A 366 -21.62 17.03 -0.82
CA LYS A 366 -22.69 17.96 -1.18
C LYS A 366 -22.22 19.40 -0.97
N HIS A 367 -22.07 20.15 -2.06
CA HIS A 367 -21.49 21.50 -2.05
C HIS A 367 -20.11 21.51 -1.38
N ASN A 368 -19.96 22.26 -0.30
CA ASN A 368 -18.73 22.38 0.46
C ASN A 368 -18.58 21.31 1.54
N TRP A 369 -19.60 20.49 1.77
CA TRP A 369 -19.57 19.43 2.78
C TRP A 369 -19.08 18.11 2.20
N HIS A 370 -18.20 17.45 2.95
CA HIS A 370 -17.72 16.10 2.69
C HIS A 370 -17.79 15.29 3.99
N ILE A 371 -18.66 14.28 4.02
CA ILE A 371 -18.74 13.30 5.10
C ILE A 371 -18.02 12.03 4.63
N TYR A 372 -17.07 11.56 5.41
CA TYR A 372 -16.30 10.36 5.10
C TYR A 372 -16.34 9.38 6.28
N LEU A 373 -16.75 8.16 6.01
CA LEU A 373 -16.80 7.05 6.96
C LEU A 373 -15.89 5.93 6.43
N ILE A 374 -15.03 5.40 7.30
CA ILE A 374 -14.35 4.13 7.08
C ILE A 374 -14.51 3.28 8.33
N SER A 375 -14.82 2.00 8.16
CA SER A 375 -14.93 1.04 9.26
C SER A 375 -14.40 -0.30 8.80
N PHE A 376 -13.80 -1.05 9.71
CA PHE A 376 -13.43 -2.42 9.45
C PHE A 376 -13.65 -3.30 10.67
N TYR A 377 -13.92 -4.57 10.40
CA TYR A 377 -13.82 -5.66 11.35
C TYR A 377 -12.55 -6.45 11.04
N LYS A 378 -11.75 -6.72 12.07
CA LYS A 378 -10.52 -7.50 12.01
C LYS A 378 -10.70 -8.77 12.85
N HIS A 379 -10.32 -9.92 12.29
CA HIS A 379 -10.19 -11.19 12.97
C HIS A 379 -8.80 -11.74 12.63
N ILE A 380 -7.86 -11.67 13.58
CA ILE A 380 -6.45 -11.99 13.35
C ILE A 380 -5.92 -12.86 14.49
N GLY A 381 -5.11 -13.86 14.16
CA GLY A 381 -4.42 -14.65 15.17
C GLY A 381 -2.96 -14.23 15.27
N TYR A 382 -2.50 -13.77 16.43
CA TYR A 382 -1.12 -13.35 16.63
C TYR A 382 -0.20 -14.49 17.09
N ASP A 383 1.08 -14.37 16.73
CA ASP A 383 2.14 -15.20 17.30
C ASP A 383 2.39 -14.79 18.76
N THR A 384 2.62 -15.76 19.65
CA THR A 384 3.06 -15.54 21.04
C THR A 384 4.53 -15.93 21.21
N THR A 385 5.16 -15.54 22.32
CA THR A 385 6.58 -15.84 22.59
C THR A 385 6.88 -17.34 22.43
N GLY A 386 7.83 -17.67 21.56
CA GLY A 386 8.24 -19.06 21.30
C GLY A 386 7.28 -19.86 20.40
N THR A 387 6.27 -19.22 19.80
CA THR A 387 5.31 -19.86 18.88
C THR A 387 5.34 -19.20 17.49
N HIS A 388 4.96 -19.94 16.46
CA HIS A 388 4.81 -19.39 15.11
C HIS A 388 3.55 -19.93 14.45
N PHE A 389 2.46 -19.20 14.64
CA PHE A 389 1.13 -19.41 14.07
C PHE A 389 0.98 -18.78 12.68
N GLY A 390 2.03 -18.13 12.18
CA GLY A 390 2.13 -17.68 10.79
C GLY A 390 1.60 -16.26 10.55
N GLN A 391 1.41 -15.46 11.59
CA GLN A 391 1.02 -14.05 11.45
C GLN A 391 2.22 -13.16 11.18
N ASN A 392 3.32 -13.39 11.91
CA ASN A 392 4.51 -12.57 11.79
C ASN A 392 5.34 -13.02 10.57
N ILE A 393 5.22 -12.26 9.48
CA ILE A 393 5.89 -12.53 8.20
C ILE A 393 7.43 -12.33 8.25
N PHE A 394 7.96 -11.84 9.36
CA PHE A 394 9.40 -11.60 9.56
C PHE A 394 10.11 -12.81 10.20
N TYR A 395 9.36 -13.79 10.71
CA TYR A 395 9.93 -15.06 11.13
C TYR A 395 10.10 -16.02 9.96
N PRO A 396 11.13 -16.88 10.01
CA PRO A 396 11.28 -17.92 9.02
C PRO A 396 10.17 -18.95 9.15
N THR A 397 9.62 -19.36 8.02
CA THR A 397 8.91 -20.65 7.94
C THR A 397 9.91 -21.79 7.95
N PHE A 398 9.46 -22.97 8.37
CA PHE A 398 10.18 -24.26 8.33
C PHE A 398 11.28 -24.34 7.24
N ASP A 399 12.45 -24.92 7.58
CA ASP A 399 13.65 -25.05 6.74
C ASP A 399 14.56 -23.81 6.57
N ALA A 400 14.62 -22.89 7.54
CA ALA A 400 15.65 -21.84 7.52
C ALA A 400 17.05 -22.39 7.79
N TYR A 401 18.05 -21.85 7.07
CA TYR A 401 19.48 -22.12 7.29
C TYR A 401 20.00 -21.61 8.65
N MET A 402 19.27 -20.72 9.32
CA MET A 402 19.66 -20.17 10.61
C MET A 402 19.04 -20.99 11.75
N GLY A 403 19.88 -21.55 12.61
CA GLY A 403 19.45 -22.27 13.80
C GLY A 403 18.68 -21.35 14.74
N ASN A 404 17.35 -21.49 14.74
CA ASN A 404 16.34 -21.08 15.75
C ASN A 404 14.93 -21.23 15.15
N ASN A 405 14.68 -22.29 14.37
CA ASN A 405 13.37 -22.51 13.74
C ASN A 405 12.33 -22.83 14.81
N ILE A 406 11.29 -22.01 14.90
CA ILE A 406 10.10 -22.35 15.69
C ILE A 406 9.32 -23.38 14.85
N PRO A 407 9.04 -24.59 15.38
CA PRO A 407 8.29 -25.60 14.65
C PRO A 407 6.94 -25.05 14.16
N VAL A 408 6.64 -25.25 12.88
CA VAL A 408 5.31 -24.98 12.32
C VAL A 408 4.50 -26.26 12.32
N ASN A 409 3.20 -26.16 12.58
CA ASN A 409 2.33 -27.33 12.47
C ASN A 409 2.14 -27.70 11.00
N PRO A 410 2.39 -28.96 10.58
CA PRO A 410 2.26 -29.31 9.17
C PRO A 410 0.83 -29.20 8.62
N PHE A 411 -0.16 -29.50 9.46
CA PHE A 411 -1.58 -29.56 9.10
C PHE A 411 -2.43 -28.80 10.11
N TYR A 412 -3.73 -28.70 9.79
CA TYR A 412 -4.77 -28.04 10.59
C TYR A 412 -4.55 -26.53 10.80
N ASN A 413 -3.77 -25.90 9.91
CA ASN A 413 -3.60 -24.46 9.95
C ASN A 413 -4.79 -23.75 9.33
N VAL A 414 -5.39 -22.86 10.12
CA VAL A 414 -6.57 -22.07 9.77
C VAL A 414 -6.34 -20.60 10.05
N ILE A 415 -7.05 -19.72 9.33
CA ILE A 415 -7.01 -18.28 9.59
C ILE A 415 -7.56 -17.99 10.98
N GLY A 416 -6.88 -17.13 11.73
CA GLY A 416 -7.24 -16.76 13.11
C GLY A 416 -6.59 -17.63 14.19
N GLN A 417 -5.65 -18.52 13.83
CA GLN A 417 -4.97 -19.39 14.80
C GLN A 417 -3.94 -18.66 15.67
N GLY A 418 -3.69 -19.15 16.88
CA GLY A 418 -2.79 -18.49 17.85
C GLY A 418 -3.55 -17.60 18.82
N CYS A 419 -2.97 -16.45 19.17
CA CYS A 419 -3.62 -15.48 20.06
C CYS A 419 -4.65 -14.65 19.28
N LEU A 420 -5.91 -15.08 19.34
CA LEU A 420 -6.98 -14.46 18.56
C LEU A 420 -7.36 -13.07 19.07
N GLU A 421 -7.33 -12.08 18.18
CA GLU A 421 -7.91 -10.76 18.38
C GLU A 421 -9.04 -10.51 17.37
N ARG A 422 -10.18 -10.06 17.89
CA ARG A 422 -11.31 -9.55 17.12
C ARG A 422 -11.57 -8.10 17.50
N LEU A 423 -11.63 -7.24 16.51
CA LEU A 423 -11.72 -5.80 16.70
C LEU A 423 -12.63 -5.18 15.65
N ILE A 424 -13.46 -4.23 16.07
CA ILE A 424 -14.20 -3.34 15.18
C ILE A 424 -13.63 -1.94 15.33
N ALA A 425 -13.23 -1.32 14.23
CA ALA A 425 -12.87 0.09 14.20
C ALA A 425 -13.79 0.85 13.24
N ALA A 426 -14.12 2.09 13.59
CA ALA A 426 -14.86 3.00 12.74
C ALA A 426 -14.32 4.42 12.92
N GLN A 427 -14.17 5.14 11.82
CA GLN A 427 -13.77 6.53 11.81
C GLN A 427 -14.75 7.29 10.91
N ILE A 428 -15.33 8.36 11.45
CA ILE A 428 -16.13 9.30 10.65
C ILE A 428 -15.53 10.71 10.73
N ASN A 429 -15.57 11.39 9.59
CA ASN A 429 -15.08 12.75 9.42
C ASN A 429 -16.18 13.60 8.79
N PHE A 430 -16.45 14.75 9.37
CA PHE A 430 -17.28 15.81 8.81
C PHE A 430 -16.35 16.95 8.40
N ILE A 431 -16.19 17.16 7.10
CA ILE A 431 -15.24 18.11 6.53
C ILE A 431 -16.01 19.20 5.79
N TYR A 432 -15.67 20.46 6.07
CA TYR A 432 -16.16 21.63 5.37
C TYR A 432 -15.02 22.26 4.55
N LYS A 433 -15.22 22.34 3.24
CA LYS A 433 -14.27 22.88 2.27
C LYS A 433 -14.54 24.37 2.05
N VAL A 434 -13.54 25.20 2.28
CA VAL A 434 -13.54 26.63 1.98
C VAL A 434 -12.60 26.90 0.82
N LYS A 435 -13.11 27.51 -0.24
CA LYS A 435 -12.28 28.00 -1.34
C LYS A 435 -11.62 29.31 -0.92
N ILE A 436 -10.29 29.38 -0.97
CA ILE A 436 -9.55 30.63 -0.74
C ILE A 436 -9.42 31.37 -2.07
N ASP A 437 -8.89 30.70 -3.09
CA ASP A 437 -8.72 31.24 -4.43
C ASP A 437 -8.97 30.17 -5.51
N TYR A 438 -8.61 30.42 -6.77
CA TYR A 438 -8.84 29.48 -7.87
C TYR A 438 -8.16 28.12 -7.71
N VAL A 439 -7.05 28.05 -6.99
CA VAL A 439 -6.22 26.85 -6.83
C VAL A 439 -6.24 26.35 -5.39
N ASN A 440 -6.33 27.28 -4.42
CA ASN A 440 -6.14 26.99 -3.01
C ASN A 440 -7.45 26.79 -2.24
N HIS A 441 -7.41 25.80 -1.33
CA HIS A 441 -8.55 25.40 -0.51
C HIS A 441 -8.13 25.12 0.93
N MET A 442 -8.97 25.53 1.88
CA MET A 442 -8.92 25.08 3.26
C MET A 442 -10.01 24.05 3.54
N TYR A 443 -9.71 23.14 4.47
CA TYR A 443 -10.62 22.13 4.94
C TYR A 443 -10.64 22.17 6.47
N PHE A 444 -11.84 22.31 7.03
CA PHE A 444 -12.09 22.27 8.47
C PHE A 444 -12.83 20.98 8.76
N GLY A 445 -12.27 20.13 9.61
CA GLY A 445 -12.80 18.81 9.91
C GLY A 445 -13.03 18.61 11.40
N VAL A 446 -14.11 17.92 11.73
CA VAL A 446 -14.33 17.31 13.04
C VAL A 446 -14.70 15.85 12.83
N GLY A 447 -14.34 14.99 13.75
CA GLY A 447 -14.62 13.57 13.61
C GLY A 447 -14.44 12.80 14.90
N PHE A 448 -14.69 11.51 14.80
CA PHE A 448 -14.48 10.57 15.89
C PHE A 448 -13.96 9.25 15.34
N GLU A 449 -13.05 8.66 16.12
CA GLU A 449 -12.62 7.28 15.98
C GLU A 449 -13.25 6.47 17.11
N TYR A 450 -13.77 5.31 16.75
CA TYR A 450 -14.38 4.33 17.63
C TYR A 450 -13.65 3.00 17.42
N ARG A 451 -13.23 2.37 18.50
CA ARG A 451 -12.59 1.05 18.48
C ARG A 451 -13.16 0.19 19.59
N TYR A 452 -13.51 -1.04 19.27
CA TYR A 452 -14.02 -2.01 20.22
C TYR A 452 -13.28 -3.34 20.05
N SER A 453 -12.49 -3.70 21.06
CA SER A 453 -11.82 -5.00 21.13
C SER A 453 -12.76 -6.00 21.78
N ILE A 454 -13.30 -6.93 20.99
CA ILE A 454 -14.30 -7.90 21.43
C ILE A 454 -13.69 -8.88 22.43
N ASN A 455 -12.42 -9.26 22.24
CA ASN A 455 -11.74 -10.21 23.12
C ASN A 455 -11.41 -9.61 24.50
N ARG A 456 -11.18 -8.29 24.57
CA ARG A 456 -10.84 -7.59 25.83
C ARG A 456 -12.02 -6.88 26.48
N ASP A 457 -13.18 -6.85 25.81
CA ASP A 457 -14.34 -6.05 26.18
C ASP A 457 -13.94 -4.59 26.49
N HIS A 458 -13.17 -4.00 25.56
CA HIS A 458 -12.58 -2.68 25.74
C HIS A 458 -12.96 -1.76 24.59
N LEU A 459 -13.34 -0.52 24.94
CA LEU A 459 -13.84 0.49 24.02
C LEU A 459 -13.01 1.77 24.11
N ASP A 460 -12.48 2.20 22.97
CA ASP A 460 -11.83 3.50 22.81
C ASP A 460 -12.73 4.41 21.97
N PHE A 461 -12.97 5.62 22.47
CA PHE A 461 -13.66 6.66 21.73
C PHE A 461 -12.83 7.94 21.73
N LEU A 462 -12.40 8.35 20.54
CA LEU A 462 -11.43 9.42 20.35
C LEU A 462 -11.99 10.49 19.41
N PRO A 463 -12.57 11.58 19.93
CA PRO A 463 -12.92 12.73 19.11
C PRO A 463 -11.65 13.43 18.63
N PHE A 464 -11.67 13.94 17.41
CA PHE A 464 -10.57 14.71 16.85
C PHE A 464 -11.05 15.90 16.02
N ILE A 465 -10.18 16.89 15.92
CA ILE A 465 -10.30 18.03 15.02
C ILE A 465 -9.22 17.98 13.95
N LYS A 466 -9.53 18.53 12.77
CA LYS A 466 -8.65 18.51 11.60
C LYS A 466 -8.67 19.88 10.92
N LEU A 467 -7.50 20.38 10.55
CA LEU A 467 -7.33 21.59 9.75
C LEU A 467 -6.37 21.28 8.61
N GLN A 468 -6.77 21.55 7.37
CA GLN A 468 -5.94 21.23 6.21
C GLN A 468 -5.96 22.35 5.18
N PHE A 469 -4.86 22.50 4.47
CA PHE A 469 -4.68 23.43 3.36
C PHE A 469 -4.13 22.66 2.16
N ASN A 470 -4.81 22.76 1.01
CA ASN A 470 -4.44 22.11 -0.26
C ASN A 470 -4.23 20.60 -0.22
N THR A 471 -4.68 19.94 0.84
CA THR A 471 -4.75 18.49 0.98
C THR A 471 -6.09 18.14 1.60
N ASP A 472 -6.70 17.08 1.10
CA ASP A 472 -7.95 16.50 1.59
C ASP A 472 -7.68 15.11 2.17
N ASN A 473 -6.60 14.95 2.95
CA ASN A 473 -6.27 13.67 3.58
C ASN A 473 -7.43 13.24 4.50
N LEU A 474 -8.20 12.26 4.03
CA LEU A 474 -9.41 11.77 4.69
C LEU A 474 -9.12 10.84 5.87
N HIS A 475 -7.95 10.19 5.85
CA HIS A 475 -7.53 9.26 6.90
C HIS A 475 -6.97 9.98 8.13
N VAL A 476 -7.17 9.39 9.30
CA VAL A 476 -6.36 9.59 10.50
C VAL A 476 -5.35 8.44 10.47
N TRP A 477 -4.06 8.65 10.75
CA TRP A 477 -3.09 7.55 10.62
C TRP A 477 -3.21 6.53 11.78
N HIS A 478 -3.88 6.88 12.87
CA HIS A 478 -4.19 5.98 14.01
C HIS A 478 -5.19 4.87 13.69
N THR A 479 -5.89 4.94 12.56
CA THR A 479 -6.95 3.98 12.18
C THR A 479 -6.42 2.61 11.76
N TYR A 480 -5.12 2.35 11.79
CA TYR A 480 -4.51 1.09 11.32
C TYR A 480 -4.05 0.13 12.43
N LYS A 481 -4.68 0.19 13.62
CA LYS A 481 -4.54 -0.84 14.66
C LYS A 481 -5.56 -1.96 14.47
#